data_AF-A0A1H6EBZ2-F1
#
_entry.id   AF-A0A1H6EBZ2-F1
#
_cell.length_a   1.000
_cell.length_b   1.000
_cell.length_c   1.000
_cell.angle_alpha   90.00
_cell.angle_beta   90.00
_cell.angle_gamma   90.00
#
_symmetry.space_group_name_H-M   'P 1'
#
loop_
_entity.id
_entity.type
_entity.pdbx_description
1 polymer ?
#
loop_
_entity_poly.entity_id
_entity_poly.type
_entity_poly.pdbx_seq_one_letter_code
_entity_poly.pdbx_strand_id
1 'polypeptide(L)'
;MSETELPRVTVTLPGGHRVTARVHRWRQDRDGRWWAEVTLYIPASEVDRVEGEDYRRVRREARRPPEPRYVLQSLPPAAGSRRPRMELHEAGCWALREHLGGRITPVEDATMARASLRFADTTACPACRPAPRATSGG
;
A
#
# COMPACT_ATOMS: atom_id res chain seq x y z
N MET A 1 17.15 -26.40 -15.22
CA MET A 1 15.96 -26.75 -14.40
C MET A 1 15.24 -25.46 -14.09
N SER A 2 14.01 -25.31 -14.57
CA SER A 2 13.19 -24.12 -14.36
C SER A 2 12.74 -24.07 -12.89
N GLU A 3 12.78 -22.92 -12.22
CA GLU A 3 12.31 -22.75 -10.82
C GLU A 3 10.86 -23.22 -10.58
N THR A 4 10.10 -23.44 -11.65
CA THR A 4 8.69 -23.81 -11.65
C THR A 4 8.40 -25.18 -11.04
N GLU A 5 9.35 -26.11 -11.01
CA GLU A 5 9.14 -27.53 -10.63
C GLU A 5 9.44 -27.88 -9.17
N LEU A 6 10.06 -27.00 -8.38
CA LEU A 6 10.42 -27.34 -7.00
C LEU A 6 9.17 -27.47 -6.09
N PRO A 7 9.14 -28.45 -5.17
CA PRO A 7 8.04 -28.61 -4.21
C PRO A 7 7.80 -27.34 -3.40
N ARG A 8 6.51 -27.04 -3.17
CA ARG A 8 6.08 -25.89 -2.37
C ARG A 8 5.88 -26.30 -0.91
N VAL A 9 6.22 -25.39 -0.01
CA VAL A 9 5.97 -25.53 1.43
C VAL A 9 5.37 -24.26 1.99
N THR A 10 4.64 -24.39 3.10
CA THR A 10 4.23 -23.23 3.90
C THR A 10 5.18 -23.06 5.07
N VAL A 11 5.81 -21.89 5.17
CA VAL A 11 6.69 -21.51 6.28
C VAL A 11 5.91 -20.60 7.21
N THR A 12 5.93 -20.90 8.51
CA THR A 12 5.38 -20.01 9.54
C THR A 12 6.53 -19.21 10.12
N LEU A 13 6.49 -17.89 9.93
CA LEU A 13 7.48 -16.96 10.47
C LEU A 13 7.14 -16.60 11.94
N PRO A 14 8.12 -16.10 12.71
CA PRO A 14 7.84 -15.47 14.00
C PRO A 14 6.71 -14.44 13.88
N GLY A 15 5.78 -14.43 14.84
CA GLY A 15 4.55 -13.62 14.75
C GLY A 15 3.36 -14.33 14.06
N GLY A 16 3.52 -15.57 13.60
CA GLY A 16 2.43 -16.41 13.09
C GLY A 16 2.09 -16.20 11.60
N HIS A 17 2.81 -15.31 10.91
CA HIS A 17 2.64 -15.09 9.48
C HIS A 17 3.02 -16.33 8.68
N ARG A 18 2.22 -16.67 7.67
CA ARG A 18 2.44 -17.84 6.81
C ARG A 18 2.80 -17.39 5.40
N VAL A 19 3.93 -17.87 4.89
CA VAL A 19 4.43 -17.59 3.54
C VAL A 19 4.63 -18.87 2.76
N THR A 20 4.38 -18.84 1.45
CA THR A 20 4.66 -19.99 0.58
C THR A 20 6.08 -19.87 0.04
N ALA A 21 6.85 -20.95 0.15
CA ALA A 21 8.24 -21.04 -0.30
C ALA A 21 8.44 -22.26 -1.19
N ARG A 22 9.61 -22.35 -1.83
CA ARG A 22 10.05 -23.54 -2.55
C ARG A 22 11.22 -24.19 -1.80
N VAL A 23 11.20 -25.52 -1.74
CA VAL A 23 12.29 -26.30 -1.14
C VAL A 23 13.34 -26.61 -2.19
N HIS A 24 14.57 -26.19 -1.93
CA HIS A 24 15.73 -26.47 -2.79
C HIS A 24 16.37 -27.82 -2.45
N ARG A 25 16.54 -28.08 -1.15
CA ARG A 25 17.11 -29.32 -0.66
C ARG A 25 16.67 -29.65 0.76
N TRP A 26 16.74 -30.92 1.09
CA TRP A 26 16.64 -31.43 2.46
C TRP A 26 18.03 -31.81 2.95
N ARG A 27 18.34 -31.49 4.21
CA ARG A 27 19.56 -31.95 4.89
C ARG A 27 19.19 -32.57 6.23
N GLN A 28 19.89 -33.60 6.63
CA GLN A 28 19.79 -34.18 7.96
C GLN A 28 21.06 -33.81 8.73
N ASP A 29 20.92 -33.34 9.97
CA ASP A 29 22.07 -33.11 10.84
C ASP A 29 22.53 -34.41 11.53
N ARG A 30 23.57 -34.30 12.37
CA ARG A 30 24.20 -35.45 13.04
C ARG A 30 23.27 -36.13 14.07
N ASP A 31 22.26 -35.40 14.56
CA ASP A 31 21.29 -35.90 15.53
C ASP A 31 20.06 -36.52 14.86
N GLY A 32 20.06 -36.59 13.52
CA GLY A 32 18.97 -37.16 12.73
C GLY A 32 17.83 -36.18 12.45
N ARG A 33 17.95 -34.90 12.78
CA ARG A 33 16.92 -33.90 12.53
C ARG A 33 16.99 -33.40 11.08
N TRP A 34 15.82 -33.36 10.43
CA TRP A 34 15.68 -32.87 9.06
C TRP A 34 15.50 -31.35 9.01
N TRP A 35 16.16 -30.73 8.04
CA TRP A 35 16.10 -29.30 7.74
C TRP A 35 15.82 -29.09 6.24
N ALA A 36 14.88 -28.20 5.93
CA ALA A 36 14.66 -27.72 4.56
C ALA A 36 15.48 -26.46 4.30
N GLU A 37 16.06 -26.34 3.12
CA GLU A 37 16.54 -25.07 2.59
C GLU A 37 15.49 -24.48 1.66
N VAL A 38 15.07 -23.25 1.97
CA VAL A 38 13.99 -22.55 1.26
C VAL A 38 14.43 -21.13 0.88
N THR A 39 13.92 -20.62 -0.24
CA THR A 39 14.00 -19.19 -0.58
C THR A 39 12.66 -18.53 -0.32
N LEU A 40 12.70 -17.38 0.37
CA LEU A 40 11.56 -16.52 0.62
C LEU A 40 11.73 -15.21 -0.16
N TYR A 41 10.65 -14.75 -0.77
CA TYR A 41 10.56 -13.43 -1.38
C TYR A 41 9.74 -12.54 -0.45
N ILE A 42 10.36 -11.49 0.08
CA ILE A 42 9.74 -10.52 1.00
C ILE A 42 9.84 -9.14 0.33
N PRO A 43 8.78 -8.30 0.39
CA PRO A 43 8.87 -6.93 -0.11
C PRO A 43 10.00 -6.17 0.60
N ALA A 44 10.75 -5.35 -0.14
CA ALA A 44 11.90 -4.64 0.43
C ALA A 44 11.50 -3.64 1.52
N SER A 45 10.23 -3.18 1.53
CA SER A 45 9.66 -2.33 2.58
C SER A 45 9.55 -3.01 3.94
N GLU A 46 9.47 -4.34 3.97
CA GLU A 46 9.25 -5.14 5.19
C GLU A 46 10.57 -5.69 5.77
N VAL A 47 11.72 -5.31 5.19
CA VAL A 47 13.03 -5.82 5.60
C VAL A 47 13.80 -4.72 6.34
N ASP A 48 13.99 -4.94 7.64
CA ASP A 48 14.88 -4.10 8.45
C ASP A 48 16.35 -4.45 8.18
N ARG A 49 17.22 -3.45 8.27
CA ARG A 49 18.66 -3.67 8.22
C ARG A 49 19.17 -4.11 9.56
N VAL A 50 20.14 -5.03 9.54
CA VAL A 50 20.96 -5.31 10.70
C VAL A 50 21.98 -4.19 10.86
N GLU A 51 22.08 -3.67 12.07
CA GLU A 51 23.05 -2.63 12.41
C GLU A 51 24.49 -3.14 12.20
N GLY A 52 25.33 -2.32 11.57
CA GLY A 52 26.75 -2.62 11.34
C GLY A 52 27.08 -3.35 10.03
N GLU A 53 26.09 -3.81 9.26
CA GLU A 53 26.35 -4.48 7.97
C GLU A 53 26.43 -3.49 6.78
N ASP A 54 27.19 -3.87 5.74
CA ASP A 54 27.39 -3.05 4.54
C ASP A 54 26.32 -3.32 3.46
N TYR A 55 25.36 -2.40 3.36
CA TYR A 55 24.29 -2.45 2.37
C TYR A 55 24.55 -1.57 1.13
N ARG A 56 25.77 -1.06 0.91
CA ARG A 56 26.05 -0.11 -0.20
C ARG A 56 25.75 -0.67 -1.60
N ARG A 57 25.79 -2.00 -1.77
CA ARG A 57 25.52 -2.68 -3.04
C ARG A 57 24.11 -3.24 -3.16
N VAL A 58 23.31 -3.17 -2.09
CA VAL A 58 21.92 -3.64 -2.11
C VAL A 58 21.05 -2.56 -2.73
N ARG A 59 20.46 -2.86 -3.90
CA ARG A 59 19.51 -1.96 -4.55
C ARG A 59 18.33 -1.74 -3.60
N ARG A 60 18.08 -0.47 -3.28
CA ARG A 60 16.91 -0.07 -2.51
C ARG A 60 15.75 0.07 -3.47
N GLU A 61 14.58 -0.41 -3.08
CA GLU A 61 13.36 0.08 -3.71
C GLU A 61 13.34 1.60 -3.53
N ALA A 62 13.15 2.35 -4.62
CA ALA A 62 12.94 3.79 -4.49
C ALA A 62 11.76 3.94 -3.54
N ARG A 63 11.96 4.68 -2.43
CA ARG A 63 10.93 4.91 -1.43
C ARG A 63 9.64 5.26 -2.17
N ARG A 64 8.65 4.36 -2.14
CA ARG A 64 7.36 4.61 -2.76
C ARG A 64 6.88 5.94 -2.18
N PRO A 65 6.50 6.94 -3.00
CA PRO A 65 5.91 8.14 -2.44
C PRO A 65 4.78 7.70 -1.51
N PRO A 66 4.64 8.31 -0.33
CA PRO A 66 3.57 7.95 0.59
C PRO A 66 2.27 7.98 -0.19
N GLU A 67 1.46 6.92 -0.04
CA GLU A 67 0.16 6.89 -0.70
C GLU A 67 -0.62 8.15 -0.29
N PRO A 68 -1.29 8.82 -1.24
CA PRO A 68 -1.99 10.06 -0.93
C PRO A 68 -3.02 9.76 0.15
N ARG A 69 -3.03 10.53 1.23
CA ARG A 69 -3.99 10.31 2.33
C ARG A 69 -5.42 10.68 1.92
N TYR A 70 -5.55 11.62 0.98
CA TYR A 70 -6.83 12.12 0.50
C TYR A 70 -6.89 12.08 -1.02
N VAL A 71 -8.09 11.91 -1.55
CA VAL A 71 -8.35 11.93 -2.99
C VAL A 71 -9.61 12.73 -3.29
N LEU A 72 -9.64 13.38 -4.45
CA LEU A 72 -10.81 14.05 -4.99
C LEU A 72 -11.42 13.20 -6.10
N GLN A 73 -12.68 12.80 -5.93
CA GLN A 73 -13.45 12.16 -6.97
C GLN A 73 -14.28 13.20 -7.73
N SER A 74 -14.13 13.21 -9.05
CA SER A 74 -15.02 13.96 -9.92
C SER A 74 -16.31 13.18 -10.16
N LEU A 75 -17.44 13.78 -9.81
CA LEU A 75 -18.79 13.27 -9.98
C LEU A 75 -19.50 13.99 -11.14
N PRO A 76 -20.47 13.32 -11.78
CA PRO A 76 -21.31 13.96 -12.78
C PRO A 76 -21.96 15.26 -12.27
N PRO A 77 -22.11 16.26 -13.15
CA PRO A 77 -22.82 17.49 -12.82
C PRO A 77 -24.21 17.21 -12.25
N ALA A 78 -24.66 18.05 -11.31
CA ALA A 78 -26.06 18.02 -10.88
C ALA A 78 -26.99 18.45 -12.04
N ALA A 79 -28.25 18.05 -11.98
CA ALA A 79 -29.25 18.49 -12.94
C ALA A 79 -29.30 20.04 -13.00
N GLY A 80 -29.11 20.61 -14.20
CA GLY A 80 -29.05 22.06 -14.42
C GLY A 80 -27.65 22.70 -14.29
N SER A 81 -26.61 21.93 -13.97
CA SER A 81 -25.21 22.41 -13.99
C SER A 81 -24.42 21.78 -15.12
N ARG A 82 -23.48 22.54 -15.70
CA ARG A 82 -22.46 22.03 -16.63
C ARG A 82 -21.15 21.69 -15.92
N ARG A 83 -20.99 22.07 -14.65
CA ARG A 83 -19.75 21.86 -13.90
C ARG A 83 -19.80 20.52 -13.15
N PRO A 84 -18.72 19.71 -13.20
CA PRO A 84 -18.62 18.53 -12.38
C PRO A 84 -18.64 18.91 -10.90
N ARG A 85 -19.13 18.00 -10.06
CA ARG A 85 -19.02 18.13 -8.60
C ARG A 85 -17.81 17.35 -8.15
N MET A 86 -17.16 17.80 -7.09
CA MET A 86 -16.02 17.13 -6.51
C MET A 86 -16.41 16.59 -5.14
N GLU A 87 -16.00 15.36 -4.83
CA GLU A 87 -16.13 14.80 -3.49
C GLU A 87 -14.74 14.46 -2.95
N LEU A 88 -14.42 14.96 -1.76
CA LEU A 88 -13.18 14.63 -1.06
C LEU A 88 -13.38 13.35 -0.26
N HIS A 89 -12.41 12.42 -0.34
CA HIS A 89 -12.38 11.18 0.42
C HIS A 89 -11.03 11.00 1.13
N GLU A 90 -11.02 10.20 2.19
CA GLU A 90 -9.79 9.50 2.58
C GLU A 90 -9.45 8.45 1.52
N ALA A 91 -8.16 8.26 1.23
CA ALA A 91 -7.73 7.20 0.34
C ALA A 91 -8.11 5.83 0.91
N GLY A 92 -8.62 4.95 0.06
CA GLY A 92 -9.17 3.65 0.46
C GLY A 92 -10.61 3.68 0.98
N CYS A 93 -11.30 4.83 0.92
CA CYS A 93 -12.73 4.89 1.23
C CYS A 93 -13.54 3.96 0.32
N TRP A 94 -14.30 3.03 0.90
CA TRP A 94 -15.12 2.06 0.16
C TRP A 94 -16.18 2.70 -0.76
N ALA A 95 -16.59 3.93 -0.47
CA ALA A 95 -17.55 4.67 -1.29
C ALA A 95 -16.92 5.29 -2.55
N LEU A 96 -15.58 5.21 -2.70
CA LEU A 96 -14.89 5.63 -3.91
C LEU A 96 -15.38 4.82 -5.10
N ARG A 97 -16.00 5.51 -6.06
CA ARG A 97 -16.62 4.88 -7.23
C ARG A 97 -15.63 4.71 -8.39
N GLU A 98 -14.47 4.10 -8.14
CA GLU A 98 -13.41 3.89 -9.15
C GLU A 98 -13.93 3.27 -10.45
N HIS A 99 -14.83 2.30 -10.34
CA HIS A 99 -15.36 1.55 -11.48
C HIS A 99 -16.49 2.25 -12.23
N LEU A 100 -16.96 3.42 -11.77
CA LEU A 100 -18.12 4.12 -12.34
C LEU A 100 -17.72 5.36 -13.16
N GLY A 101 -16.47 5.42 -13.61
CA GLY A 101 -15.98 6.42 -14.56
C GLY A 101 -15.67 7.80 -13.97
N GLY A 102 -15.71 7.95 -12.64
CA GLY A 102 -15.29 9.17 -11.98
C GLY A 102 -13.76 9.29 -11.95
N ARG A 103 -13.21 10.40 -12.43
CA ARG A 103 -11.76 10.67 -12.32
C ARG A 103 -11.40 10.88 -10.85
N ILE A 104 -10.43 10.11 -10.36
CA ILE A 104 -9.85 10.29 -9.03
C ILE A 104 -8.52 11.02 -9.16
N THR A 105 -8.36 12.06 -8.36
CA THR A 105 -7.16 12.89 -8.32
C THR A 105 -6.58 12.86 -6.91
N PRO A 106 -5.34 12.36 -6.73
CA PRO A 106 -4.63 12.47 -5.46
C PRO A 106 -4.57 13.91 -4.97
N VAL A 107 -4.73 14.10 -3.66
CA VAL A 107 -4.47 15.38 -3.01
C VAL A 107 -3.15 15.28 -2.25
N GLU A 108 -2.26 16.23 -2.51
CA GLU A 108 -0.87 16.18 -2.07
C GLU A 108 -0.72 16.16 -0.55
N ASP A 109 -1.51 16.99 0.16
CA ASP A 109 -1.47 17.05 1.62
C ASP A 109 -2.82 17.44 2.26
N ALA A 110 -2.85 17.45 3.59
CA ALA A 110 -4.04 17.81 4.37
C ALA A 110 -4.41 19.30 4.25
N THR A 111 -3.46 20.18 3.94
CA THR A 111 -3.71 21.62 3.73
C THR A 111 -4.48 21.83 2.43
N MET A 112 -4.05 21.20 1.34
CA MET A 112 -4.77 21.20 0.06
C MET A 112 -6.13 20.55 0.20
N ALA A 113 -6.25 19.41 0.88
CA ALA A 113 -7.53 18.75 1.11
C ALA A 113 -8.53 19.66 1.85
N ARG A 114 -8.05 20.38 2.88
CA ARG A 114 -8.85 21.40 3.58
C ARG A 114 -9.21 22.59 2.70
N ALA A 115 -8.29 23.04 1.84
CA ALA A 115 -8.53 24.13 0.91
C ALA A 115 -9.59 23.74 -0.13
N SER A 116 -9.57 22.50 -0.62
CA SER A 116 -10.54 21.98 -1.59
C SER A 116 -11.98 22.07 -1.06
N LEU A 117 -12.20 21.76 0.21
CA LEU A 117 -13.53 21.87 0.86
C LEU A 117 -14.06 23.31 0.96
N ARG A 118 -13.27 24.34 0.61
CA ARG A 118 -13.73 25.73 0.56
C ARG A 118 -14.34 26.10 -0.79
N PHE A 119 -14.15 25.29 -1.84
CA PHE A 119 -14.78 25.53 -3.14
C PHE A 119 -16.25 25.09 -3.12
N ALA A 120 -17.12 25.88 -3.75
CA ALA A 120 -18.56 25.64 -3.74
C ALA A 120 -19.00 24.34 -4.41
N ASP A 121 -18.16 23.76 -5.28
CA ASP A 121 -18.39 22.53 -6.01
C ASP A 121 -17.77 21.30 -5.34
N THR A 122 -17.13 21.46 -4.18
CA THR A 122 -16.45 20.37 -3.48
C THR A 122 -17.11 20.07 -2.13
N THR A 123 -17.50 18.81 -1.92
CA THR A 123 -18.10 18.34 -0.66
C THR A 123 -17.25 17.25 -0.01
N ALA A 124 -17.35 17.11 1.31
CA ALA A 124 -16.75 15.98 2.01
C ALA A 124 -17.61 14.73 1.78
N CYS A 125 -16.98 13.59 1.51
CA CYS A 125 -17.68 12.32 1.40
C CYS A 125 -18.43 12.01 2.71
N PRO A 126 -19.75 11.73 2.66
CA PRO A 126 -20.53 11.47 3.87
C PRO A 126 -20.18 10.14 4.55
N ALA A 127 -19.55 9.22 3.81
CA ALA A 127 -19.19 7.88 4.29
C ALA A 127 -17.91 7.89 5.15
N CYS A 128 -16.80 8.47 4.64
CA CYS A 128 -15.55 8.55 5.39
C CYS A 128 -15.39 9.86 6.17
N ARG A 129 -16.20 10.89 5.88
CA ARG A 129 -16.20 12.19 6.57
C ARG A 129 -14.78 12.75 6.79
N PRO A 130 -14.00 12.94 5.71
CA PRO A 130 -12.60 13.33 5.85
C PRO A 130 -12.51 14.64 6.62
N ALA A 131 -11.63 14.66 7.63
CA ALA A 131 -11.35 15.83 8.45
C ALA A 131 -9.85 16.18 8.33
N PRO A 132 -9.43 16.84 7.22
CA PRO A 132 -8.03 17.19 7.03
C PRO A 132 -7.61 18.21 8.08
N ARG A 133 -6.76 17.77 9.00
CA ARG A 133 -6.11 18.64 9.99
C ARG A 133 -4.78 19.06 9.40
N ALA A 134 -4.47 20.35 9.50
CA ALA A 134 -3.10 20.79 9.22
C ALA A 134 -2.17 19.99 10.15
N THR A 135 -1.21 19.28 9.58
CA THR A 135 -0.12 18.72 10.38
C THR A 135 0.62 19.89 10.97
N SER A 136 0.50 20.09 12.28
CA SER A 136 1.42 20.92 13.04
C SER A 136 2.81 20.31 12.87
N GLY A 137 3.60 20.88 11.95
CA GLY A 137 5.00 20.52 11.79
C GLY A 137 5.74 20.81 13.09
N GLY A 138 6.34 19.76 13.65
CA GLY A 138 7.38 19.86 14.67
C GLY A 138 8.75 19.98 14.02
#